data_AF-A0A7J9GUA1-F1
#
_entry.id   AF-A0A7J9GUA1-F1
#
_cell.length_a   1.000
_cell.length_b   1.000
_cell.length_c   1.000
_cell.angle_alpha   90.00
_cell.angle_beta   90.00
_cell.angle_gamma   90.00
#
_symmetry.space_group_name_H-M   'P 1'
#
loop_
_entity.id
_entity.type
_entity.pdbx_description
1 polymer ?
#
loop_
_entity_poly.entity_id
_entity_poly.type
_entity_poly.pdbx_seq_one_letter_code
_entity_poly.pdbx_strand_id
1 'polypeptide(L)'
;MYYINSDGSGKPKDCSPSSNASLLWKRNKPPPNLTRYNLTSFAITLNELTPGLQENLPPTDSRLRPDQRHLENGEYDRANSEKQRLERRQRMVCFHFLDFHVSKLMHSFAN
;
A
#
# COMPACT_ATOMS: atom_id res chain seq x y z
N MET A 1 14.96 1.15 -24.47
CA MET A 1 13.76 1.66 -23.78
C MET A 1 14.05 3.08 -23.31
N TYR A 2 13.51 4.10 -23.98
CA TYR A 2 13.67 5.49 -23.55
C TYR A 2 12.54 5.85 -22.57
N TYR A 3 12.88 6.50 -21.47
CA TYR A 3 11.94 6.96 -20.46
C TYR A 3 11.71 8.47 -20.67
N ILE A 4 10.49 8.87 -21.04
CA ILE A 4 10.10 10.29 -21.13
C ILE A 4 9.36 10.65 -19.85
N ASN A 5 10.03 11.39 -18.97
CA ASN A 5 9.41 12.08 -17.86
C ASN A 5 8.62 13.27 -18.40
N SER A 6 7.36 13.05 -18.77
CA SER A 6 6.45 14.15 -19.05
C SER A 6 5.91 14.70 -17.75
N ASP A 7 6.68 15.54 -17.04
CA ASP A 7 6.18 16.51 -16.06
C ASP A 7 7.29 17.55 -15.76
N GLY A 8 7.23 18.69 -16.44
CA GLY A 8 8.12 19.83 -16.21
C GLY A 8 8.12 20.76 -17.42
N SER A 9 7.88 22.05 -17.20
CA SER A 9 7.91 23.14 -18.18
C SER A 9 9.31 23.41 -18.76
N GLY A 10 9.98 22.37 -19.28
CA GLY A 10 11.21 22.45 -20.05
C GLY A 10 10.88 22.18 -21.51
N LYS A 11 11.27 23.10 -22.40
CA LYS A 11 11.17 22.91 -23.85
C LYS A 11 11.71 21.52 -24.22
N PRO A 12 10.99 20.73 -25.02
CA PRO A 12 11.49 19.43 -25.45
C PRO A 12 12.81 19.65 -26.19
N LYS A 13 13.88 19.02 -25.70
CA LYS A 13 15.12 18.88 -26.46
C LYS A 13 14.75 17.97 -27.63
N ASP A 14 14.79 18.53 -28.84
CA ASP A 14 14.42 17.89 -30.09
C ASP A 14 15.20 16.58 -30.31
N CYS A 15 14.67 15.49 -29.79
CA CYS A 15 14.81 14.20 -30.43
C CYS A 15 13.60 14.10 -31.35
N SER A 16 13.84 14.23 -32.65
CA SER A 16 12.84 13.93 -33.66
C SER A 16 12.21 12.59 -33.30
N PRO A 17 10.88 12.52 -33.06
CA PRO A 17 10.24 11.24 -33.01
C PRO A 17 10.49 10.65 -34.39
N SER A 18 11.30 9.59 -34.47
CA SER A 18 11.24 8.69 -35.61
C SER A 18 9.74 8.48 -35.85
N SER A 19 9.26 8.80 -37.05
CA SER A 19 7.84 8.99 -37.38
C SER A 19 6.94 7.76 -37.11
N ASN A 20 7.53 6.70 -36.58
CA ASN A 20 6.93 5.40 -36.28
C ASN A 20 6.97 5.02 -34.78
N ALA A 21 7.29 5.94 -33.87
CA ALA A 21 7.29 5.64 -32.44
C ALA A 21 5.87 5.64 -31.84
N SER A 22 5.44 4.52 -31.26
CA SER A 22 4.15 4.39 -30.56
C SER A 22 4.31 4.49 -29.04
N LEU A 23 3.39 5.21 -28.39
CA LEU A 23 3.32 5.30 -26.94
C LEU A 23 2.74 3.98 -26.36
N LEU A 24 3.54 3.23 -25.61
CA LEU A 24 3.10 1.98 -24.97
C LEU A 24 2.44 2.19 -23.61
N TRP A 25 2.96 3.12 -22.82
CA TRP A 25 2.46 3.39 -21.47
C TRP A 25 2.77 4.81 -21.03
N LYS A 26 1.84 5.38 -20.26
CA LYS A 26 1.99 6.71 -19.64
C LYS A 26 1.52 6.64 -18.19
N ARG A 27 2.24 7.31 -17.30
CA ARG A 27 1.88 7.45 -15.90
C ARG A 27 0.60 8.27 -15.73
N ASN A 28 -0.25 7.85 -14.79
CA ASN A 28 -1.39 8.66 -14.34
C ASN A 28 -0.92 9.94 -13.64
N LYS A 29 -1.68 11.03 -13.85
CA LYS A 29 -1.43 12.29 -13.13
C LYS A 29 -1.66 12.11 -11.63
N PRO A 30 -0.92 12.82 -10.77
CA PRO A 30 -1.18 12.81 -9.33
C PRO A 30 -2.59 13.34 -9.02
N PRO A 31 -3.19 12.94 -7.89
CA PRO A 31 -4.50 13.45 -7.47
C PRO A 31 -4.44 14.97 -7.26
N PRO A 32 -5.54 15.70 -7.49
CA PRO A 32 -5.59 17.15 -7.29
C PRO A 32 -5.37 17.52 -5.81
N ASN A 33 -5.82 16.66 -4.90
CA ASN A 33 -5.60 16.82 -3.47
C ASN A 33 -4.39 15.98 -3.05
N LEU A 34 -3.31 16.65 -2.70
CA LEU A 34 -2.10 15.96 -2.22
C LEU A 34 -2.39 15.32 -0.87
N THR A 35 -2.16 14.01 -0.78
CA THR A 35 -2.25 13.30 0.49
C THR A 35 -0.99 13.56 1.33
N ARG A 36 -1.09 13.31 2.65
CA ARG A 36 0.07 13.43 3.57
C ARG A 36 1.29 12.59 3.15
N TYR A 37 1.11 11.58 2.29
CA TYR A 37 2.14 10.63 1.88
C TYR A 37 2.37 10.60 0.36
N ASN A 38 1.94 11.61 -0.39
CA ASN A 38 2.12 11.69 -1.86
C ASN A 38 1.60 10.46 -2.62
N LEU A 39 0.51 9.87 -2.13
CA LEU A 39 -0.11 8.69 -2.73
C LEU A 39 -0.72 9.01 -4.10
N THR A 40 -0.63 8.05 -5.03
CA THR A 40 -1.36 8.10 -6.30
C THR A 40 -2.86 7.92 -6.06
N SER A 41 -3.70 8.36 -6.99
CA SER A 41 -5.15 8.15 -6.90
C SER A 41 -5.53 6.68 -6.69
N PHE A 42 -4.78 5.76 -7.30
CA PHE A 42 -4.98 4.32 -7.12
C PHE A 42 -4.53 3.84 -5.73
N ALA A 43 -3.40 4.34 -5.22
CA ALA A 43 -2.92 3.93 -3.89
C ALA A 43 -3.87 4.38 -2.77
N ILE A 44 -4.54 5.52 -2.93
CA ILE A 44 -5.55 6.01 -1.98
C ILE A 44 -6.69 5.02 -1.81
N THR A 45 -7.14 4.37 -2.89
CA THR A 45 -8.30 3.46 -2.85
C THR A 45 -7.96 2.08 -2.26
N LEU A 46 -6.68 1.74 -2.07
CA LEU A 46 -6.29 0.40 -1.63
C LEU A 46 -6.80 0.06 -0.22
N ASN A 47 -6.79 1.06 0.69
CA ASN A 47 -7.15 0.85 2.10
C ASN A 47 -8.55 1.35 2.47
N GLU A 48 -9.37 1.71 1.47
CA GLU A 48 -10.75 2.14 1.68
C GLU A 48 -11.63 0.94 2.09
N LEU A 49 -12.43 1.11 3.15
CA LEU A 49 -13.45 0.15 3.57
C LEU A 49 -14.82 0.65 3.11
N THR A 50 -15.31 0.08 2.00
CA THR A 50 -16.65 0.40 1.51
C THR A 50 -17.72 -0.33 2.34
N PRO A 51 -18.91 0.26 2.54
CA PRO A 51 -20.03 -0.42 3.18
C PRO A 51 -20.34 -1.75 2.46
N GLY A 52 -20.48 -2.84 3.22
CA GLY A 52 -20.70 -4.19 2.70
C GLY A 52 -19.44 -4.97 2.31
N LEU A 53 -18.29 -4.31 2.10
CA LEU A 53 -17.03 -5.03 1.89
C LEU A 53 -16.55 -5.67 3.20
N GLN A 54 -16.69 -4.96 4.32
CA GLN A 54 -16.19 -5.41 5.63
C GLN A 54 -16.74 -6.79 6.05
N GLU A 55 -17.98 -7.11 5.69
CA GLU A 55 -18.62 -8.40 6.03
C GLU A 55 -18.02 -9.58 5.26
N ASN A 56 -17.39 -9.30 4.10
CA ASN A 56 -16.81 -10.31 3.21
C ASN A 56 -15.30 -10.47 3.40
N LEU A 57 -14.65 -9.63 4.20
CA LEU A 57 -13.21 -9.66 4.38
C LEU A 57 -12.80 -10.69 5.45
N PRO A 58 -11.72 -11.46 5.23
CA PRO A 58 -11.15 -12.27 6.29
C PRO A 58 -10.61 -11.35 7.40
N PRO A 59 -10.58 -11.82 8.67
CA PRO A 59 -10.07 -11.02 9.80
C PRO A 59 -8.58 -10.65 9.67
N THR A 60 -7.87 -11.25 8.72
CA THR A 60 -6.45 -11.00 8.41
C THR A 60 -6.23 -9.96 7.31
N ASP A 61 -7.28 -9.45 6.68
CA ASP A 61 -7.16 -8.41 5.64
C ASP A 61 -6.50 -7.14 6.20
N SER A 62 -5.64 -6.51 5.40
CA SER A 62 -4.88 -5.33 5.83
C SER A 62 -5.77 -4.14 6.18
N ARG A 63 -6.95 -4.02 5.58
CA ARG A 63 -7.88 -2.90 5.83
C ARG A 63 -8.44 -2.88 7.24
N LEU A 64 -8.42 -4.03 7.91
CA LEU A 64 -8.89 -4.22 9.28
C LEU A 64 -7.78 -3.95 10.33
N ARG A 65 -6.58 -3.54 9.91
CA ARG A 65 -5.49 -3.21 10.84
C ARG A 65 -5.75 -1.89 11.58
N PRO A 66 -5.92 -1.92 12.92
CA PRO A 66 -6.34 -0.74 13.69
C PRO A 66 -5.29 0.36 13.77
N ASP A 67 -4.00 0.00 13.85
CA ASP A 67 -2.88 0.94 13.86
C ASP A 67 -2.80 1.76 12.56
N GLN A 68 -2.95 1.11 11.41
CA GLN A 68 -3.00 1.77 10.11
C GLN A 68 -4.23 2.70 9.98
N ARG A 69 -5.40 2.26 10.48
CA ARG A 69 -6.63 3.08 10.46
C ARG A 69 -6.50 4.35 11.32
N HIS A 70 -5.96 4.22 12.53
CA HIS A 70 -5.70 5.38 13.39
C HIS A 70 -4.72 6.37 12.74
N LEU A 71 -3.70 5.86 12.04
CA LEU A 71 -2.74 6.71 11.31
C LEU A 71 -3.40 7.47 10.15
N GLU A 72 -4.32 6.84 9.42
CA GLU A 72 -5.11 7.49 8.36
C GLU A 72 -6.04 8.57 8.92
N ASN A 73 -6.62 8.34 10.09
CA ASN A 73 -7.44 9.32 10.80
C ASN A 73 -6.63 10.45 11.47
N GLY A 74 -5.30 10.34 11.51
CA GLY A 74 -4.42 11.32 12.16
C GLY A 74 -4.29 11.15 13.68
N GLU A 75 -4.77 10.05 14.23
CA GLU A 75 -4.71 9.71 15.66
C GLU A 75 -3.37 9.02 15.99
N TYR A 76 -2.26 9.77 15.93
CA TYR A 76 -0.90 9.21 16.00
C TYR A 76 -0.59 8.43 17.29
N ASP A 77 -1.04 8.92 18.45
CA ASP A 77 -0.80 8.26 19.74
C ASP A 77 -1.51 6.90 19.83
N ARG A 78 -2.76 6.85 19.32
CA ARG A 78 -3.55 5.61 19.24
C ARG A 78 -2.92 4.63 18.26
N ALA A 79 -2.47 5.12 17.10
CA ALA A 79 -1.78 4.31 16.10
C ALA A 79 -0.51 3.65 16.67
N ASN A 80 0.32 4.43 17.38
CA ASN A 80 1.54 3.91 18.00
C ASN A 80 1.23 2.86 19.09
N SER A 81 0.21 3.11 19.91
CA SER A 81 -0.21 2.19 20.96
C SER A 81 -0.69 0.85 20.38
N GLU A 82 -1.51 0.88 19.34
CA GLU A 82 -2.01 -0.31 18.65
C GLU A 82 -0.88 -1.06 17.93
N LYS A 83 0.04 -0.35 17.27
CA LYS A 83 1.22 -0.94 16.64
C LYS A 83 2.02 -1.78 17.65
N GLN A 84 2.35 -1.19 18.80
CA GLN A 84 3.08 -1.90 19.84
C GLN A 84 2.33 -3.12 20.36
N ARG A 85 1.00 -3.04 20.52
CA ARG A 85 0.16 -4.16 20.96
C ARG A 85 0.21 -5.32 19.96
N LEU A 86 0.07 -5.02 18.67
CA LEU A 86 0.10 -6.02 17.60
C LEU A 86 1.47 -6.69 17.49
N GLU A 87 2.55 -5.91 17.49
CA GLU A 87 3.91 -6.46 17.41
C GLU A 87 4.27 -7.31 18.64
N ARG A 88 3.88 -6.87 19.85
CA ARG A 88 4.07 -7.68 21.07
C ARG A 88 3.37 -9.03 20.95
N ARG A 89 2.11 -9.04 20.50
CA ARG A 89 1.35 -10.28 20.29
C ARG A 89 2.00 -11.17 19.23
N GLN A 90 2.47 -10.59 18.12
CA GLN A 90 3.17 -11.35 17.09
C GLN A 90 4.49 -11.94 17.60
N ARG A 91 5.25 -11.20 18.42
CA ARG A 91 6.48 -11.69 19.06
C ARG A 91 6.18 -12.85 20.01
N MET A 92 5.16 -12.74 20.87
CA MET A 92 4.74 -13.83 21.77
C MET A 92 4.34 -15.09 21.01
N VAL A 93 3.58 -14.94 19.91
CA VAL A 93 3.21 -16.06 19.04
C VAL A 93 4.44 -16.68 18.38
N CYS A 94 5.41 -15.86 17.96
CA CYS A 94 6.69 -16.35 17.42
C CYS A 94 7.47 -17.16 18.47
N PHE A 95 7.57 -16.66 19.71
CA PHE A 95 8.20 -17.41 20.82
C PHE A 95 7.47 -18.72 21.08
N HIS A 96 6.14 -18.72 21.08
CA HIS A 96 5.36 -19.95 21.24
C HIS A 96 5.65 -20.99 20.15
N PHE A 97 5.75 -20.58 18.89
CA PHE A 97 6.15 -21.49 17.81
C PHE A 97 7.55 -22.10 18.03
N LEU A 98 8.49 -21.31 18.57
CA LEU A 98 9.84 -21.78 18.88
C LEU A 98 9.85 -22.73 20.10
N ASP A 99 9.24 -22.33 21.21
CA ASP A 99 9.23 -23.09 22.46
C ASP A 99 8.56 -24.46 22.28
N PHE A 100 7.46 -24.49 21.52
CA PHE A 100 6.69 -25.71 21.28
C PHE A 100 7.07 -26.43 19.99
N HIS A 101 8.11 -25.97 19.27
CA HIS A 101 8.60 -26.55 18.01
C HIS A 101 7.48 -26.72 16.95
N VAL A 102 6.56 -25.77 16.89
CA VAL A 102 5.41 -25.79 15.96
C VAL A 102 5.76 -24.95 14.72
N SER A 103 5.57 -25.52 13.53
CA SER A 103 5.81 -24.82 12.25
C SER A 103 4.66 -23.90 11.86
N LYS A 104 4.98 -22.72 11.32
CA LYS A 104 3.98 -21.80 10.75
C LYS A 104 3.66 -22.20 9.31
N LEU A 105 2.40 -22.45 9.01
CA LEU A 105 1.90 -22.74 7.66
C LEU A 105 1.25 -21.49 7.03
N MET A 106 1.45 -21.32 5.72
CA MET A 106 0.74 -20.31 4.93
C MET A 106 -0.67 -20.82 4.61
N HIS A 107 -1.69 -20.04 4.94
CA HIS A 107 -3.08 -20.51 4.86
C HIS A 107 -3.63 -20.57 3.43
N SER A 108 -3.25 -19.60 2.59
CA SER A 108 -3.78 -19.45 1.23
C SER A 108 -2.74 -19.71 0.14
N PHE A 109 -1.54 -20.14 0.52
CA PHE A 109 -0.45 -20.41 -0.40
C PHE A 109 0.13 -21.78 -0.04
N ALA A 110 -0.25 -22.79 -0.83
CA ALA A 110 0.36 -24.10 -0.88
C ALA A 110 0.22 -24.58 -2.33
N ASN A 111 1.34 -24.80 -3.01
CA ASN A 111 1.41 -25.48 -4.30
C ASN A 111 1.91 -26.91 -4.06
#